data_AF-A0A951GZ94-F1
#
_entry.id   AF-A0A951GZ94-F1
#
_cell.length_a   1.000
_cell.length_b   1.000
_cell.length_c   1.000
_cell.angle_alpha   90.00
_cell.angle_beta   90.00
_cell.angle_gamma   90.00
#
_symmetry.space_group_name_H-M   'P 1'
#
loop_
_entity.id
_entity.type
_entity.pdbx_description
1 polymer ?
#
loop_
_entity_poly.entity_id
_entity_poly.type
_entity_poly.pdbx_seq_one_letter_code
_entity_poly.pdbx_strand_id
1 'polypeptide(L)'
;MALSCLPYRGSFGEPRPPALGALALPPAPMPARLGLRPLKAWRYVGVFAPELMLCLAAVRIGPARQAFWAVWDRAGRTLRERTVLGHGRVRLGAGRAVVLDRDVQLDLSLEETPGIESICQSGAGYAWTRKQGGVRAHGTVAIGGEPRPLEARAVIDDTAAYYERHTAWRWSAGVGIAHDEQPVAWNLVAGVNDPASGSERTVWVGAECFEPPRSRFAADLSAVDGLRFSPEAVRERRENLLLLRSSYRQPFGTFIGELPGGPGLERGFGVMEAHEVWW
;
A
#
# COMPACT_ATOMS: atom_id res chain seq x y z
N MET A 1 4.07 -11.32 -27.12
CA MET A 1 5.49 -11.62 -26.91
C MET A 1 6.10 -10.94 -25.68
N ALA A 2 5.69 -9.73 -25.26
CA ALA A 2 6.31 -9.06 -24.10
C ALA A 2 5.77 -9.47 -22.71
N LEU A 3 4.58 -10.07 -22.62
CA LEU A 3 3.99 -10.46 -21.32
C LEU A 3 4.39 -11.88 -20.87
N SER A 4 4.92 -12.71 -21.76
CA SER A 4 5.30 -14.09 -21.45
C SER A 4 6.55 -14.23 -20.59
N CYS A 5 7.30 -13.15 -20.39
CA CYS A 5 8.42 -13.09 -19.45
C CYS A 5 8.01 -12.68 -18.03
N LEU A 6 6.71 -12.45 -17.79
CA LEU A 6 6.16 -12.15 -16.47
C LEU A 6 5.76 -13.45 -15.75
N PRO A 7 5.86 -13.51 -14.41
CA PRO A 7 6.19 -12.40 -13.50
C PRO A 7 7.70 -12.14 -13.36
N TYR A 8 8.04 -10.93 -12.94
CA TYR A 8 9.38 -10.55 -12.48
C TYR A 8 9.32 -9.97 -11.07
N ARG A 9 10.34 -10.25 -10.26
CA ARG A 9 10.54 -9.65 -8.94
C ARG A 9 12.03 -9.34 -8.75
N GLY A 10 12.34 -8.16 -8.24
CA GLY A 10 13.71 -7.72 -8.00
C GLY A 10 13.77 -6.50 -7.09
N SER A 11 14.93 -5.87 -7.02
CA SER A 11 15.11 -4.60 -6.30
C SER A 11 14.92 -3.44 -7.27
N PHE A 12 14.15 -2.43 -6.87
CA PHE A 12 13.96 -1.24 -7.70
C PHE A 12 15.30 -0.52 -7.92
N GLY A 13 15.58 -0.09 -9.14
CA GLY A 13 16.83 0.60 -9.50
C GLY A 13 17.98 -0.33 -9.91
N GLU A 14 17.89 -1.62 -9.61
CA GLU A 14 18.81 -2.62 -10.16
C GLU A 14 18.51 -2.91 -11.64
N PRO A 15 19.49 -3.39 -12.43
CA PRO A 15 19.29 -3.76 -13.82
C PRO A 15 18.19 -4.82 -13.99
N ARG A 16 17.24 -4.54 -14.89
CA ARG A 16 16.20 -5.49 -15.28
C ARG A 16 16.70 -6.46 -16.36
N PRO A 17 16.18 -7.70 -16.40
CA PRO A 17 16.42 -8.61 -17.52
C PRO A 17 16.05 -7.98 -18.89
N PRO A 18 16.83 -8.22 -19.97
CA PRO A 18 16.55 -7.67 -21.30
C PRO A 18 15.15 -8.01 -21.84
N ALA A 19 14.59 -9.14 -21.42
CA ALA A 19 13.24 -9.57 -21.79
C ALA A 19 12.13 -8.59 -21.37
N LEU A 20 12.40 -7.70 -20.40
CA LEU A 20 11.47 -6.65 -19.96
C LEU A 20 11.64 -5.33 -20.74
N GLY A 21 12.66 -5.22 -21.60
CA GLY A 21 13.00 -3.97 -22.30
C GLY A 21 11.91 -3.44 -23.24
N ALA A 22 10.95 -4.28 -23.62
CA ALA A 22 9.79 -3.87 -24.42
C ALA A 22 8.64 -3.26 -23.59
N LEU A 23 8.70 -3.35 -22.25
CA LEU A 23 7.67 -2.79 -21.36
C LEU A 23 8.05 -1.38 -20.92
N ALA A 24 7.10 -0.45 -20.99
CA ALA A 24 7.25 0.85 -20.34
C ALA A 24 7.08 0.67 -18.82
N LEU A 25 8.11 0.98 -18.05
CA LEU A 25 8.19 0.72 -16.62
C LEU A 25 8.85 1.91 -15.90
N PRO A 26 8.38 2.29 -14.69
CA PRO A 26 9.02 3.32 -13.87
C PRO A 26 10.52 3.05 -13.65
N PRO A 27 11.38 4.05 -13.39
CA PRO A 27 11.05 5.47 -13.30
C PRO A 27 10.75 6.12 -14.66
N ALA A 28 10.90 5.40 -15.79
CA ALA A 28 10.51 5.91 -17.09
C ALA A 28 8.98 6.11 -17.16
N PRO A 29 8.49 7.13 -17.89
CA PRO A 29 7.06 7.37 -18.04
C PRO A 29 6.34 6.18 -18.67
N MET A 30 5.24 5.76 -18.06
CA MET A 30 4.30 4.83 -18.69
C MET A 30 3.27 5.60 -19.54
N PRO A 31 2.91 5.08 -20.73
CA PRO A 31 1.81 5.63 -21.52
C PRO A 31 0.51 5.80 -20.71
N ALA A 32 -0.30 6.82 -21.03
CA ALA A 32 -1.55 7.06 -20.31
C ALA A 32 -2.60 5.94 -20.51
N ARG A 33 -2.41 5.07 -21.51
CA ARG A 33 -3.27 3.91 -21.80
C ARG A 33 -2.50 2.82 -22.55
N LEU A 34 -2.95 1.58 -22.39
CA LEU A 34 -2.59 0.43 -23.21
C LEU A 34 -3.85 -0.06 -23.93
N GLY A 35 -3.97 0.24 -25.23
CA GLY A 35 -5.24 0.11 -25.95
C GLY A 35 -6.34 0.96 -25.30
N LEU A 36 -7.44 0.32 -24.88
CA LEU A 36 -8.54 0.98 -24.16
C LEU A 36 -8.34 1.02 -22.63
N ARG A 37 -7.26 0.44 -22.10
CA ARG A 37 -7.02 0.36 -20.66
C ARG A 37 -6.29 1.62 -20.18
N PRO A 38 -6.91 2.50 -19.39
CA PRO A 38 -6.21 3.65 -18.83
C PRO A 38 -5.14 3.16 -17.84
N LEU A 39 -4.03 3.90 -17.77
CA LEU A 39 -3.04 3.75 -16.71
C LEU A 39 -3.67 4.11 -15.38
N LYS A 40 -3.61 3.17 -14.44
CA LYS A 40 -3.98 3.36 -13.04
C LYS A 40 -2.70 3.38 -12.25
N ALA A 41 -2.38 4.52 -11.65
CA ALA A 41 -1.16 4.68 -10.89
C ALA A 41 -1.46 5.33 -9.55
N TRP A 42 -0.82 4.85 -8.50
CA TRP A 42 -0.94 5.45 -7.19
C TRP A 42 0.33 5.30 -6.38
N ARG A 43 0.44 6.19 -5.40
CA ARG A 43 1.36 6.07 -4.29
C ARG A 43 0.54 6.07 -3.01
N TYR A 44 0.70 5.03 -2.21
CA TYR A 44 0.11 4.89 -0.89
C TYR A 44 1.22 4.89 0.16
N VAL A 45 0.99 5.59 1.27
CA VAL A 45 1.85 5.58 2.45
C VAL A 45 0.98 5.26 3.65
N GLY A 46 1.29 4.17 4.36
CA GLY A 46 0.72 3.84 5.66
C GLY A 46 1.76 4.07 6.74
N VAL A 47 1.45 4.82 7.79
CA VAL A 47 2.33 5.06 8.93
C VAL A 47 1.63 4.56 10.18
N PHE A 48 2.30 3.71 10.95
CA PHE A 48 1.68 3.02 12.08
C PHE A 48 2.53 3.16 13.33
N ALA A 49 1.90 3.64 14.39
CA ALA A 49 2.43 3.77 15.73
C ALA A 49 1.38 3.30 16.77
N PRO A 50 1.79 3.01 18.02
CA PRO A 50 0.88 2.56 19.05
C PRO A 50 -0.22 3.56 19.42
N GLU A 51 -0.03 4.86 19.24
CA GLU A 51 -1.00 5.89 19.61
C GLU A 51 -1.78 6.40 18.39
N LEU A 52 -1.25 6.18 17.18
CA LEU A 52 -1.77 6.76 15.96
C LEU A 52 -1.45 5.87 14.75
N MET A 53 -2.46 5.66 13.91
CA MET A 53 -2.29 5.05 12.59
C MET A 53 -2.81 6.02 11.54
N LEU A 54 -2.11 6.16 10.43
CA LEU A 54 -2.56 6.99 9.33
C LEU A 54 -2.24 6.38 7.98
N CYS A 55 -2.99 6.81 6.97
CA CYS A 55 -2.67 6.53 5.58
C CYS A 55 -2.89 7.75 4.70
N LEU A 56 -2.15 7.80 3.60
CA LEU A 56 -2.28 8.77 2.54
C LEU A 56 -2.19 8.06 1.20
N ALA A 57 -2.96 8.51 0.22
CA ALA A 57 -2.78 8.07 -1.15
C ALA A 57 -2.94 9.22 -2.15
N ALA A 58 -2.13 9.16 -3.20
CA ALA A 58 -2.28 9.98 -4.40
C ALA A 58 -2.52 9.03 -5.58
N VAL A 59 -3.67 9.19 -6.24
CA VAL A 59 -4.20 8.28 -7.26
C VAL A 59 -4.39 9.01 -8.58
N ARG A 60 -4.03 8.33 -9.67
CA ARG A 60 -4.24 8.76 -11.04
C ARG A 60 -4.89 7.62 -11.83
N ILE A 61 -6.00 7.91 -12.50
CA ILE A 61 -6.67 6.98 -13.42
C ILE A 61 -6.83 7.71 -14.76
N GLY A 62 -5.97 7.39 -15.72
CA GLY A 62 -5.88 8.16 -16.97
C GLY A 62 -5.60 9.65 -16.68
N PRO A 63 -6.50 10.58 -17.07
CA PRO A 63 -6.38 12.01 -16.75
C PRO A 63 -6.90 12.37 -15.34
N ALA A 64 -7.74 11.54 -14.74
CA ALA A 64 -8.36 11.83 -13.44
C ALA A 64 -7.34 11.72 -12.31
N ARG A 65 -7.41 12.64 -11.36
CA ARG A 65 -6.54 12.68 -10.17
C ARG A 65 -7.37 12.83 -8.91
N GLN A 66 -7.05 12.03 -7.92
CA GLN A 66 -7.67 12.05 -6.60
C GLN A 66 -6.59 11.79 -5.56
N ALA A 67 -6.74 12.35 -4.36
CA ALA A 67 -5.94 11.94 -3.22
C ALA A 67 -6.86 11.72 -2.02
N PHE A 68 -6.39 10.97 -1.03
CA PHE A 68 -7.08 10.85 0.24
C PHE A 68 -6.09 10.72 1.39
N TRP A 69 -6.58 10.99 2.59
CA TRP A 69 -5.88 10.72 3.83
C TRP A 69 -6.87 10.22 4.88
N ALA A 70 -6.36 9.42 5.82
CA ALA A 70 -7.08 9.01 7.02
C ALA A 70 -6.10 8.98 8.20
N VAL A 71 -6.57 9.42 9.37
CA VAL A 71 -5.84 9.41 10.63
C VAL A 71 -6.75 8.83 11.70
N TRP A 72 -6.36 7.68 12.23
CA TRP A 72 -6.92 7.06 13.41
C TRP A 72 -6.12 7.48 14.64
N ASP A 73 -6.74 8.30 15.47
CA ASP A 73 -6.21 8.70 16.78
C ASP A 73 -6.79 7.79 17.86
N ARG A 74 -5.96 6.92 18.44
CA ARG A 74 -6.41 5.97 19.46
C ARG A 74 -6.82 6.64 20.76
N ALA A 75 -6.12 7.71 21.15
CA ALA A 75 -6.40 8.42 22.40
C ALA A 75 -7.79 9.06 22.35
N GLY A 76 -8.09 9.77 21.24
CA GLY A 76 -9.40 10.36 21.00
C GLY A 76 -10.45 9.38 20.46
N ARG A 77 -10.09 8.12 20.20
CA ARG A 77 -10.93 7.10 19.54
C ARG A 77 -11.68 7.64 18.31
N THR A 78 -11.00 8.46 17.52
CA THR A 78 -11.63 9.20 16.42
C THR A 78 -10.88 8.94 15.12
N LEU A 79 -11.62 8.49 14.10
CA LEU A 79 -11.15 8.42 12.72
C LEU A 79 -11.47 9.75 12.02
N ARG A 80 -10.45 10.42 11.50
CA ARG A 80 -10.61 11.58 10.62
C ARG A 80 -10.12 11.19 9.24
N GLU A 81 -10.90 11.49 8.22
CA GLU A 81 -10.53 11.16 6.85
C GLU A 81 -11.09 12.16 5.86
N ARG A 82 -10.45 12.24 4.69
CA ARG A 82 -10.98 13.01 3.58
C ARG A 82 -10.49 12.45 2.26
N THR A 83 -11.37 12.47 1.27
CA THR A 83 -10.99 12.35 -0.14
C THR A 83 -11.02 13.73 -0.78
N VAL A 84 -9.96 14.10 -1.48
CA VAL A 84 -9.77 15.40 -2.12
C VAL A 84 -9.63 15.25 -3.62
N LEU A 85 -10.25 16.16 -4.36
CA LEU A 85 -10.07 16.32 -5.80
C LEU A 85 -9.11 17.49 -6.06
N GLY A 86 -8.29 17.38 -7.10
CA GLY A 86 -7.34 18.43 -7.47
C GLY A 86 -6.03 18.41 -6.68
N HIS A 87 -5.27 19.50 -6.79
CA HIS A 87 -3.90 19.61 -6.26
C HIS A 87 -3.87 20.33 -4.91
N GLY A 88 -2.94 19.94 -4.03
CA GLY A 88 -2.41 20.84 -3.00
C GLY A 88 -2.60 20.42 -1.54
N ARG A 89 -3.73 19.77 -1.20
CA ARG A 89 -4.03 19.35 0.20
C ARG A 89 -3.27 18.12 0.65
N VAL A 90 -3.02 17.19 -0.26
CA VAL A 90 -2.18 16.01 -0.04
C VAL A 90 -1.03 16.08 -1.03
N ARG A 91 0.19 16.02 -0.53
CA ARG A 91 1.40 15.99 -1.36
C ARG A 91 2.22 14.78 -0.93
N LEU A 92 2.27 13.78 -1.81
CA LEU A 92 3.10 12.60 -1.65
C LEU A 92 4.19 12.63 -2.71
N GLY A 93 5.43 12.65 -2.27
CA GLY A 93 6.61 12.60 -3.12
C GLY A 93 7.65 11.65 -2.56
N ALA A 94 8.80 11.61 -3.23
CA ALA A 94 9.97 10.91 -2.69
C ALA A 94 10.40 11.57 -1.38
N GLY A 95 10.55 10.76 -0.33
CA GLY A 95 11.03 11.14 0.99
C GLY A 95 10.11 12.02 1.82
N ARG A 96 8.91 12.36 1.35
CA ARG A 96 8.02 13.29 2.06
C ARG A 96 6.52 13.03 1.85
N ALA A 97 5.76 13.13 2.93
CA ALA A 97 4.30 13.11 2.93
C ALA A 97 3.74 14.31 3.69
N VAL A 98 2.91 15.11 3.02
CA VAL A 98 2.32 16.33 3.58
C VAL A 98 0.79 16.31 3.44
N VAL A 99 0.10 16.65 4.52
CA VAL A 99 -1.32 17.00 4.52
C VAL A 99 -1.49 18.40 5.08
N LEU A 100 -2.18 19.26 4.33
CA LEU A 100 -2.61 20.57 4.77
C LEU A 100 -4.12 20.62 4.69
N ASP A 101 -4.77 20.26 5.79
CA ASP A 101 -6.21 20.39 5.95
C ASP A 101 -6.56 21.10 7.27
N ARG A 102 -7.79 21.61 7.37
CA ARG A 102 -8.27 22.42 8.49
C ARG A 102 -8.10 21.70 9.83
N ASP A 103 -8.43 20.41 9.85
CA ASP A 103 -8.49 19.62 11.09
C ASP A 103 -7.26 18.73 11.29
N VAL A 104 -6.46 18.55 10.24
CA VAL A 104 -5.28 17.67 10.21
C VAL A 104 -4.17 18.31 9.40
N GLN A 105 -3.01 18.48 10.03
CA GLN A 105 -1.77 18.87 9.37
C GLN A 105 -0.72 17.78 9.60
N LEU A 106 -0.05 17.36 8.53
CA LEU A 106 1.01 16.36 8.57
C LEU A 106 2.19 16.90 7.76
N ASP A 107 3.40 16.79 8.30
CA ASP A 107 4.64 16.96 7.54
C ASP A 107 5.63 15.89 8.00
N LEU A 108 5.75 14.84 7.20
CA LEU A 108 6.53 13.66 7.51
C LEU A 108 7.66 13.48 6.50
N SER A 109 8.87 13.28 7.01
CA SER A 109 10.01 12.75 6.27
C SER A 109 9.97 11.22 6.28
N LEU A 110 10.28 10.62 5.13
CA LEU A 110 10.29 9.18 4.92
C LEU A 110 11.68 8.74 4.46
N GLU A 111 12.35 7.90 5.25
CA GLU A 111 13.66 7.33 4.89
C GLU A 111 13.48 6.17 3.90
N GLU A 112 13.13 6.50 2.66
CA GLU A 112 12.85 5.51 1.63
C GLU A 112 14.07 4.65 1.28
N THR A 113 13.78 3.39 0.96
CA THR A 113 14.74 2.45 0.40
C THR A 113 14.40 2.18 -1.07
N PRO A 114 15.28 1.55 -1.87
CA PRO A 114 14.91 1.11 -3.20
C PRO A 114 13.63 0.26 -3.19
N GLY A 115 13.48 -0.64 -2.22
CA GLY A 115 12.29 -1.49 -2.10
C GLY A 115 12.22 -2.61 -3.14
N ILE A 116 11.20 -3.45 -2.98
CA ILE A 116 10.95 -4.60 -3.86
C ILE A 116 10.08 -4.17 -5.02
N GLU A 117 10.61 -4.37 -6.22
CA GLU A 117 9.89 -4.22 -7.47
C GLU A 117 9.26 -5.55 -7.89
N SER A 118 8.01 -5.50 -8.36
CA SER A 118 7.39 -6.63 -9.05
C SER A 118 6.69 -6.19 -10.33
N ILE A 119 6.67 -7.07 -11.33
CA ILE A 119 5.96 -6.86 -12.59
C ILE A 119 5.13 -8.11 -12.86
N CYS A 120 3.81 -7.96 -12.82
CA CYS A 120 2.85 -9.04 -12.98
C CYS A 120 1.96 -8.82 -14.20
N GLN A 121 1.56 -9.91 -14.86
CA GLN A 121 0.54 -9.84 -15.90
C GLN A 121 -0.83 -9.53 -15.30
N SER A 122 -1.65 -8.74 -16.00
CA SER A 122 -3.06 -8.51 -15.68
C SER A 122 -3.90 -8.56 -16.96
N GLY A 123 -4.54 -9.70 -17.24
CA GLY A 123 -5.18 -9.98 -18.52
C GLY A 123 -4.23 -9.73 -19.71
N ALA A 124 -4.64 -8.84 -20.63
CA ALA A 124 -3.84 -8.41 -21.78
C ALA A 124 -2.85 -7.25 -21.47
N GLY A 125 -2.75 -6.83 -20.21
CA GLY A 125 -1.84 -5.78 -19.74
C GLY A 125 -0.90 -6.29 -18.65
N TYR A 126 -0.31 -5.35 -17.93
CA TYR A 126 0.63 -5.63 -16.84
C TYR A 126 0.52 -4.57 -15.74
N ALA A 127 1.01 -4.92 -14.56
CA ALA A 127 1.14 -4.07 -13.40
C ALA A 127 2.60 -4.06 -12.95
N TRP A 128 3.12 -2.86 -12.69
CA TRP A 128 4.36 -2.64 -11.97
C TRP A 128 4.01 -2.19 -10.56
N THR A 129 4.68 -2.74 -9.56
CA THR A 129 4.64 -2.23 -8.18
C THR A 129 6.02 -2.12 -7.57
N ARG A 130 6.15 -1.20 -6.61
CA ARG A 130 7.32 -1.07 -5.74
C ARG A 130 6.83 -0.97 -4.29
N LYS A 131 7.23 -1.93 -3.47
CA LYS A 131 6.85 -2.01 -2.06
C LYS A 131 8.06 -1.76 -1.17
N GLN A 132 7.85 -0.95 -0.13
CA GLN A 132 8.82 -0.74 0.94
C GLN A 132 8.12 -1.02 2.27
N GLY A 133 8.80 -1.73 3.17
CA GLY A 133 8.31 -2.01 4.52
C GLY A 133 9.33 -1.58 5.56
N GLY A 134 8.85 -1.16 6.73
CA GLY A 134 9.70 -0.76 7.85
C GLY A 134 10.43 0.57 7.63
N VAL A 135 9.94 1.42 6.72
CA VAL A 135 10.51 2.74 6.42
C VAL A 135 10.43 3.61 7.67
N ARG A 136 11.53 4.27 8.07
CA ARG A 136 11.46 5.24 9.16
C ARG A 136 10.65 6.45 8.71
N ALA A 137 9.65 6.81 9.51
CA ALA A 137 8.84 8.00 9.29
C ALA A 137 8.98 8.90 10.51
N HIS A 138 9.36 10.16 10.30
CA HIS A 138 9.51 11.14 11.37
C HIS A 138 9.06 12.52 10.93
N GLY A 139 8.55 13.33 11.86
CA GLY A 139 8.08 14.67 11.54
C GLY A 139 7.02 15.15 12.51
N THR A 140 6.02 15.88 12.02
CA THR A 140 4.95 16.44 12.87
C THR A 140 3.56 16.03 12.41
N VAL A 141 2.68 15.87 13.39
CA VAL A 141 1.24 15.67 13.22
C VAL A 141 0.48 16.61 14.13
N ALA A 142 -0.47 17.35 13.57
CA ALA A 142 -1.40 18.19 14.30
C ALA A 142 -2.83 17.74 13.99
N ILE A 143 -3.61 17.44 15.03
CA ILE A 143 -5.01 17.02 14.93
C ILE A 143 -5.84 17.95 15.79
N GLY A 144 -6.57 18.88 15.18
CA GLY A 144 -7.44 19.82 15.89
C GLY A 144 -6.76 20.76 16.90
N GLY A 145 -5.44 20.96 16.79
CA GLY A 145 -4.67 21.74 17.77
C GLY A 145 -3.19 21.81 17.42
N GLU A 146 -2.34 21.87 18.44
CA GLU A 146 -0.89 22.06 18.30
C GLU A 146 -0.18 20.85 17.65
N PRO A 147 0.86 21.09 16.83
CA PRO A 147 1.69 20.03 16.27
C PRO A 147 2.45 19.26 17.36
N ARG A 148 2.46 17.93 17.24
CA ARG A 148 3.29 17.03 18.06
C ARG A 148 4.26 16.25 17.18
N PRO A 149 5.46 15.90 17.69
CA PRO A 149 6.37 15.03 16.97
C PRO A 149 5.75 13.64 16.77
N LEU A 150 6.06 13.02 15.63
CA LEU A 150 5.76 11.63 15.32
C LEU A 150 7.06 10.94 14.95
N GLU A 151 7.32 9.80 15.57
CA GLU A 151 8.32 8.82 15.15
C GLU A 151 7.63 7.48 15.00
N ALA A 152 7.72 6.89 13.82
CA ALA A 152 6.99 5.68 13.49
C ALA A 152 7.69 4.84 12.42
N ARG A 153 7.02 3.76 12.02
CA ARG A 153 7.38 2.96 10.86
C ARG A 153 6.28 3.03 9.82
N ALA A 154 6.68 2.97 8.56
CA ALA A 154 5.80 3.11 7.43
C ALA A 154 5.95 1.95 6.44
N VAL A 155 4.88 1.76 5.68
CA VAL A 155 4.86 0.97 4.44
C VAL A 155 4.54 1.92 3.29
N ILE A 156 5.20 1.69 2.16
CA ILE A 156 4.99 2.48 0.94
C ILE A 156 4.66 1.51 -0.19
N ASP A 157 3.59 1.83 -0.91
CA ASP A 157 3.14 1.10 -2.08
C ASP A 157 3.03 2.07 -3.25
N ASP A 158 3.97 1.95 -4.19
CA ASP A 158 3.84 2.52 -5.51
C ASP A 158 3.29 1.47 -6.46
N THR A 159 2.27 1.83 -7.22
CA THR A 159 1.69 0.97 -8.26
C THR A 159 1.47 1.78 -9.54
N ALA A 160 1.76 1.17 -10.69
CA ALA A 160 1.41 1.69 -12.00
C ALA A 160 1.02 0.52 -12.93
N ALA A 161 -0.24 0.48 -13.35
CA ALA A 161 -0.82 -0.71 -13.94
C ALA A 161 -1.87 -0.44 -15.01
N TYR A 162 -1.94 -1.37 -15.97
CA TYR A 162 -3.01 -1.51 -16.95
C TYR A 162 -3.96 -2.63 -16.54
N TYR A 163 -4.51 -2.54 -15.32
CA TYR A 163 -5.42 -3.55 -14.77
C TYR A 163 -6.63 -3.78 -15.68
N GLU A 164 -7.16 -5.00 -15.58
CA GLU A 164 -8.40 -5.44 -16.19
C GLU A 164 -9.59 -4.57 -15.78
N ARG A 165 -10.69 -4.69 -16.54
CA ARG A 165 -11.90 -3.86 -16.32
C ARG A 165 -12.52 -4.12 -14.95
N HIS A 166 -12.56 -5.38 -14.54
CA HIS A 166 -12.94 -5.80 -13.21
C HIS A 166 -11.68 -6.21 -12.46
N THR A 167 -11.49 -5.68 -11.27
CA THR A 167 -10.35 -5.98 -10.42
C THR A 167 -10.86 -6.16 -9.00
N ALA A 168 -10.47 -7.25 -8.36
CA ALA A 168 -10.81 -7.51 -6.97
C ALA A 168 -9.58 -8.02 -6.24
N TRP A 169 -9.29 -7.46 -5.07
CA TRP A 169 -8.17 -7.90 -4.25
C TRP A 169 -8.47 -7.82 -2.76
N ARG A 170 -7.64 -8.54 -2.02
CA ARG A 170 -7.44 -8.35 -0.60
C ARG A 170 -5.99 -8.02 -0.35
N TRP A 171 -5.76 -7.15 0.61
CA TRP A 171 -4.43 -6.66 0.93
C TRP A 171 -4.26 -6.49 2.44
N SER A 172 -3.05 -6.74 2.92
CA SER A 172 -2.63 -6.46 4.29
C SER A 172 -1.26 -5.82 4.23
N ALA A 173 -1.11 -4.68 4.91
CA ALA A 173 0.21 -4.11 5.11
C ALA A 173 0.31 -3.49 6.50
N GLY A 174 1.49 -3.62 7.07
CA GLY A 174 1.73 -3.20 8.44
C GLY A 174 3.18 -3.31 8.85
N VAL A 175 3.40 -2.94 10.10
CA VAL A 175 4.69 -2.94 10.78
C VAL A 175 4.49 -3.50 12.18
N GLY A 176 5.55 -4.01 12.78
CA GLY A 176 5.49 -4.60 14.10
C GLY A 176 6.86 -4.86 14.68
N ILE A 177 6.84 -5.51 15.84
CA ILE A 177 8.00 -6.07 16.51
C ILE A 177 7.73 -7.57 16.70
N ALA A 178 8.71 -8.39 16.31
CA ALA A 178 8.68 -9.83 16.53
C ALA A 178 9.04 -10.18 17.98
N HIS A 179 8.76 -11.42 18.40
CA HIS A 179 9.08 -11.89 19.77
C HIS A 179 10.57 -11.88 20.11
N ASP A 180 11.44 -11.88 19.10
CA ASP A 180 12.89 -11.71 19.24
C ASP A 180 13.32 -10.23 19.16
N GLU A 181 12.38 -9.31 19.37
CA GLU A 181 12.53 -7.85 19.35
C GLU A 181 12.92 -7.24 18.00
N GLN A 182 12.98 -8.04 16.93
CA GLN A 182 13.30 -7.53 15.61
C GLN A 182 12.16 -6.69 15.02
N PRO A 183 12.48 -5.56 14.36
CA PRO A 183 11.48 -4.82 13.60
C PRO A 183 11.05 -5.65 12.39
N VAL A 184 9.73 -5.73 12.19
CA VAL A 184 9.14 -6.43 11.06
C VAL A 184 8.16 -5.54 10.31
N ALA A 185 7.98 -5.83 9.04
CA ALA A 185 6.93 -5.25 8.21
C ALA A 185 6.42 -6.27 7.20
N TRP A 186 5.24 -6.03 6.64
CA TRP A 186 4.68 -6.92 5.65
C TRP A 186 3.84 -6.18 4.61
N ASN A 187 3.79 -6.79 3.42
CA ASN A 187 2.90 -6.49 2.31
C ASN A 187 2.39 -7.84 1.80
N LEU A 188 1.12 -8.15 2.05
CA LEU A 188 0.47 -9.40 1.65
C LEU A 188 -0.70 -9.07 0.73
N VAL A 189 -0.86 -9.82 -0.35
CA VAL A 189 -1.91 -9.57 -1.35
C VAL A 189 -2.48 -10.88 -1.87
N ALA A 190 -3.76 -10.85 -2.23
CA ALA A 190 -4.45 -11.88 -2.97
C ALA A 190 -5.35 -11.26 -4.05
N GLY A 191 -5.42 -11.89 -5.23
CA GLY A 191 -6.32 -11.49 -6.34
C GLY A 191 -5.71 -10.55 -7.38
N VAL A 192 -4.72 -9.73 -7.02
CA VAL A 192 -3.90 -8.94 -7.95
C VAL A 192 -2.43 -9.09 -7.62
N ASN A 193 -1.57 -9.03 -8.65
CA ASN A 193 -0.13 -9.21 -8.51
C ASN A 193 0.21 -10.47 -7.68
N ASP A 194 -0.61 -11.50 -7.84
CA ASP A 194 -0.61 -12.74 -7.04
C ASP A 194 -0.32 -13.98 -7.93
N PRO A 195 0.84 -14.04 -8.60
CA PRO A 195 1.36 -15.29 -9.15
C PRO A 195 1.87 -16.22 -8.04
N ALA A 196 2.23 -17.45 -8.41
CA ALA A 196 2.79 -18.41 -7.46
C ALA A 196 4.18 -17.99 -6.93
N SER A 197 4.95 -17.28 -7.75
CA SER A 197 6.23 -16.67 -7.41
C SER A 197 6.37 -15.36 -8.20
N GLY A 198 7.23 -14.44 -7.73
CA GLY A 198 7.43 -13.14 -8.36
C GLY A 198 6.34 -12.12 -8.04
N SER A 199 5.63 -12.30 -6.92
CA SER A 199 4.61 -11.39 -6.43
C SER A 199 5.20 -10.17 -5.70
N GLU A 200 4.39 -9.13 -5.55
CA GLU A 200 4.67 -8.02 -4.64
C GLU A 200 4.65 -8.41 -3.15
N ARG A 201 4.17 -9.61 -2.80
CA ARG A 201 4.20 -10.10 -1.43
C ARG A 201 5.61 -10.05 -0.88
N THR A 202 5.75 -9.44 0.29
CA THR A 202 7.04 -9.33 0.97
C THR A 202 6.85 -9.27 2.47
N VAL A 203 7.67 -10.02 3.19
CA VAL A 203 7.88 -9.87 4.63
C VAL A 203 9.30 -9.33 4.83
N TRP A 204 9.44 -8.28 5.64
CA TRP A 204 10.71 -7.69 6.05
C TRP A 204 10.97 -8.03 7.50
N VAL A 205 12.18 -8.48 7.81
CA VAL A 205 12.65 -8.81 9.16
C VAL A 205 14.05 -8.21 9.32
N GLY A 206 14.18 -7.19 10.17
CA GLY A 206 15.42 -6.43 10.28
C GLY A 206 15.82 -5.79 8.94
N ALA A 207 16.98 -6.15 8.41
CA ALA A 207 17.49 -5.69 7.12
C ALA A 207 17.15 -6.62 5.94
N GLU A 208 16.61 -7.81 6.22
CA GLU A 208 16.32 -8.82 5.23
C GLU A 208 14.85 -8.81 4.82
N CYS A 209 14.56 -9.36 3.64
CA CYS A 209 13.19 -9.59 3.21
C CYS A 209 13.08 -10.80 2.29
N PHE A 210 11.89 -11.39 2.25
CA PHE A 210 11.60 -12.55 1.40
C PHE A 210 10.16 -12.51 0.87
N GLU A 211 9.91 -13.23 -0.22
CA GLU A 211 8.56 -13.44 -0.75
C GLU A 211 7.90 -14.61 0.00
N PRO A 212 6.83 -14.39 0.78
CA PRO A 212 6.08 -15.49 1.39
C PRO A 212 5.22 -16.22 0.34
N PRO A 213 4.74 -17.44 0.65
CA PRO A 213 3.75 -18.14 -0.15
C PRO A 213 2.48 -17.29 -0.39
N ARG A 214 1.61 -17.76 -1.30
CA ARG A 214 0.31 -17.12 -1.56
C ARG A 214 -0.51 -17.00 -0.28
N SER A 215 -0.97 -15.78 0.01
CA SER A 215 -1.72 -15.48 1.22
C SER A 215 -3.19 -15.89 1.13
N ARG A 216 -3.72 -16.37 2.25
CA ARG A 216 -5.12 -16.75 2.44
C ARG A 216 -5.78 -15.79 3.41
N PHE A 217 -6.62 -14.92 2.89
CA PHE A 217 -7.38 -13.96 3.69
C PHE A 217 -8.72 -14.54 4.12
N ALA A 218 -9.12 -14.27 5.37
CA ALA A 218 -10.49 -14.49 5.81
C ALA A 218 -11.45 -13.55 5.07
N ALA A 219 -12.66 -14.03 4.79
CA ALA A 219 -13.64 -13.29 3.99
C ALA A 219 -14.04 -11.95 4.64
N ASP A 220 -14.08 -11.91 5.98
CA ASP A 220 -14.43 -10.77 6.83
C ASP A 220 -13.24 -9.88 7.21
N LEU A 221 -12.03 -10.20 6.70
CA LEU A 221 -10.77 -9.55 7.02
C LEU A 221 -10.28 -9.74 8.46
N SER A 222 -10.79 -10.74 9.19
CA SER A 222 -10.33 -11.04 10.57
C SER A 222 -8.95 -11.71 10.63
N ALA A 223 -8.42 -12.20 9.52
CA ALA A 223 -7.16 -12.92 9.47
C ALA A 223 -6.54 -12.94 8.06
N VAL A 224 -5.23 -13.12 8.01
CA VAL A 224 -4.47 -13.51 6.82
C VAL A 224 -3.40 -14.52 7.23
N ASP A 225 -3.46 -15.72 6.65
CA ASP A 225 -2.55 -16.81 7.01
C ASP A 225 -2.51 -17.06 8.55
N GLY A 226 -1.33 -16.96 9.16
CA GLY A 226 -1.10 -17.08 10.60
C GLY A 226 -1.46 -15.83 11.42
N LEU A 227 -1.71 -14.68 10.77
CA LEU A 227 -2.04 -13.44 11.45
C LEU A 227 -3.53 -13.34 11.74
N ARG A 228 -3.86 -12.91 12.96
CA ARG A 228 -5.20 -12.49 13.39
C ARG A 228 -5.25 -10.98 13.50
N PHE A 229 -6.36 -10.39 13.10
CA PHE A 229 -6.55 -8.96 13.01
C PHE A 229 -7.75 -8.49 13.82
N SER A 230 -7.51 -7.49 14.67
CA SER A 230 -8.53 -6.83 15.47
C SER A 230 -8.79 -5.43 14.90
N PRO A 231 -9.90 -5.22 14.17
CA PRO A 231 -10.22 -3.93 13.58
C PRO A 231 -10.58 -2.89 14.65
N GLU A 232 -10.08 -1.66 14.48
CA GLU A 232 -10.33 -0.54 15.41
C GLU A 232 -11.15 0.57 14.75
N ALA A 233 -10.80 0.92 13.50
CA ALA A 233 -11.44 1.99 12.75
C ALA A 233 -11.48 1.65 11.26
N VAL A 234 -12.59 1.94 10.59
CA VAL A 234 -12.80 1.50 9.20
C VAL A 234 -13.01 2.69 8.30
N ARG A 235 -12.13 2.82 7.30
CA ARG A 235 -12.42 3.61 6.11
C ARG A 235 -13.16 2.74 5.12
N GLU A 236 -14.39 3.10 4.78
CA GLU A 236 -15.14 2.42 3.72
C GLU A 236 -15.75 3.40 2.73
N ARG A 237 -15.87 2.97 1.48
CA ARG A 237 -16.56 3.74 0.46
C ARG A 237 -17.18 2.82 -0.56
N ARG A 238 -18.41 3.14 -0.95
CA ARG A 238 -19.10 2.53 -2.09
C ARG A 238 -19.45 3.63 -3.09
N GLU A 239 -19.00 3.46 -4.32
CA GLU A 239 -19.26 4.40 -5.40
C GLU A 239 -19.84 3.66 -6.60
N ASN A 240 -20.82 4.30 -7.24
CA ASN A 240 -21.37 3.87 -8.51
C ASN A 240 -21.61 5.10 -9.38
N LEU A 241 -20.65 5.37 -10.26
CA LEU A 241 -20.64 6.49 -11.21
C LEU A 241 -20.93 6.00 -12.64
N LEU A 242 -21.80 4.98 -12.76
CA LEU A 242 -22.23 4.30 -14.00
C LEU A 242 -21.10 3.53 -14.72
N LEU A 243 -20.05 4.23 -15.15
CA LEU A 243 -18.89 3.63 -15.81
C LEU A 243 -17.85 3.11 -14.81
N LEU A 244 -17.82 3.68 -13.59
CA LEU A 244 -16.97 3.26 -12.48
C LEU A 244 -17.83 2.76 -11.32
N ARG A 245 -17.61 1.54 -10.86
CA ARG A 245 -18.20 1.01 -9.61
C ARG A 245 -17.09 0.52 -8.70
N SER A 246 -17.05 1.01 -7.47
CA SER A 246 -15.98 0.71 -6.51
C SER A 246 -16.57 0.40 -5.14
N SER A 247 -16.18 -0.71 -4.54
CA SER A 247 -16.48 -1.06 -3.16
C SER A 247 -15.17 -1.30 -2.42
N TYR A 248 -14.87 -0.42 -1.48
CA TYR A 248 -13.61 -0.38 -0.75
C TYR A 248 -13.89 -0.44 0.75
N ARG A 249 -13.15 -1.28 1.47
CA ARG A 249 -13.15 -1.35 2.94
C ARG A 249 -11.73 -1.59 3.42
N GLN A 250 -11.20 -0.67 4.22
CA GLN A 250 -9.86 -0.75 4.80
C GLN A 250 -9.91 -0.42 6.30
N PRO A 251 -10.07 -1.45 7.17
CA PRO A 251 -9.89 -1.26 8.60
C PRO A 251 -8.41 -1.05 8.96
N PHE A 252 -8.16 -0.07 9.83
CA PHE A 252 -6.97 -0.02 10.67
C PHE A 252 -7.14 -0.92 11.90
N GLY A 253 -6.05 -1.46 12.43
CA GLY A 253 -6.11 -2.27 13.63
C GLY A 253 -4.79 -2.88 14.06
N THR A 254 -4.91 -3.86 14.93
CA THR A 254 -3.79 -4.60 15.53
C THR A 254 -3.70 -6.02 15.00
N PHE A 255 -2.47 -6.52 14.97
CA PHE A 255 -2.15 -7.88 14.53
C PHE A 255 -1.45 -8.66 15.63
N ILE A 256 -1.81 -9.94 15.74
CA ILE A 256 -1.11 -10.95 16.54
C ILE A 256 -0.94 -12.23 15.71
N GLY A 257 -0.07 -13.12 16.14
CA GLY A 257 0.19 -14.40 15.48
C GLY A 257 1.47 -14.39 14.65
N GLU A 258 1.54 -15.24 13.64
CA GLU A 258 2.78 -15.49 12.89
C GLU A 258 2.72 -14.91 11.47
N LEU A 259 3.81 -14.25 11.07
CA LEU A 259 4.01 -13.84 9.70
C LEU A 259 4.20 -15.08 8.81
N PRO A 260 3.62 -15.12 7.59
CA PRO A 260 3.76 -16.28 6.72
C PRO A 260 5.23 -16.50 6.34
N GLY A 261 5.81 -17.62 6.78
CA GLY A 261 7.23 -17.94 6.58
C GLY A 261 8.19 -17.07 7.38
N GLY A 262 7.71 -16.28 8.34
CA GLY A 262 8.49 -15.35 9.17
C GLY A 262 8.24 -15.54 10.66
N PRO A 263 8.70 -14.60 11.50
CA PRO A 263 8.58 -14.72 12.95
C PRO A 263 7.17 -14.43 13.47
N GLY A 264 6.92 -14.84 14.71
CA GLY A 264 5.75 -14.45 15.49
C GLY A 264 5.81 -12.98 15.95
N LEU A 265 4.67 -12.30 15.91
CA LEU A 265 4.51 -10.91 16.34
C LEU A 265 4.30 -10.80 17.84
N GLU A 266 5.15 -10.03 18.51
CA GLU A 266 4.85 -9.50 19.85
C GLU A 266 3.77 -8.42 19.75
N ARG A 267 3.91 -7.52 18.76
CA ARG A 267 2.92 -6.47 18.45
C ARG A 267 2.96 -6.12 16.98
N GLY A 268 1.79 -5.95 16.37
CA GLY A 268 1.65 -5.51 14.98
C GLY A 268 0.55 -4.46 14.82
N PHE A 269 0.78 -3.53 13.89
CA PHE A 269 -0.15 -2.47 13.52
C PHE A 269 -0.22 -2.34 12.01
N GLY A 270 -1.39 -2.05 11.48
CA GLY A 270 -1.53 -1.92 10.03
C GLY A 270 -2.96 -1.82 9.58
N VAL A 271 -3.17 -2.23 8.33
CA VAL A 271 -4.47 -2.30 7.69
C VAL A 271 -4.74 -3.69 7.12
N MET A 272 -6.00 -4.06 7.09
CA MET A 272 -6.52 -5.01 6.11
C MET A 272 -7.31 -4.24 5.06
N GLU A 273 -7.48 -4.82 3.89
CA GLU A 273 -8.27 -4.22 2.82
C GLU A 273 -9.00 -5.30 2.01
N ALA A 274 -10.25 -4.98 1.66
CA ALA A 274 -10.96 -5.61 0.55
C ALA A 274 -11.40 -4.52 -0.41
N HIS A 275 -11.06 -4.68 -1.68
CA HIS A 275 -11.48 -3.76 -2.73
C HIS A 275 -11.95 -4.54 -3.95
N GLU A 276 -13.14 -4.22 -4.42
CA GLU A 276 -13.65 -4.62 -5.72
C GLU A 276 -13.99 -3.38 -6.55
N VAL A 277 -13.50 -3.34 -7.79
CA VAL A 277 -13.68 -2.20 -8.68
C VAL A 277 -13.92 -2.65 -10.12
N TRP A 278 -14.86 -1.96 -10.75
CA TRP A 278 -15.15 -1.97 -12.17
C TRP A 278 -14.78 -0.59 -12.72
N TRP A 279 -13.70 -0.50 -13.48
CA TRP A 279 -13.05 0.76 -13.88
C TRP A 279 -13.77 1.54 -14.97
#